data_AF-A0A7S0LIH2-F1
#
_entry.id   AF-A0A7S0LIH2-F1
#
_cell.length_a   1.000
_cell.length_b   1.000
_cell.length_c   1.000
_cell.angle_alpha   90.00
_cell.angle_beta   90.00
_cell.angle_gamma   90.00
#
_symmetry.space_group_name_H-M   'P 1'
#
loop_
_entity.id
_entity.type
_entity.pdbx_description
1 polymer ?
#
loop_
_entity_poly.entity_id
_entity_poly.type
_entity_poly.pdbx_seq_one_letter_code
_entity_poly.pdbx_strand_id
1 'polypeptide(L)'
;MSPGPQPLPQPALASARAPPTELLPSFFDDNMVLQRGPQSAVIFGFSAQPGEKVTVAMKGEVWTSIAAASGSWSVVLDPQLATVGVTITVSAGTRLKMLSNVAFGDVFLCSGQSNMAFSVNLAFNATAEISDSASYPDIRMFTAATAGVKTPAKDVIAFQRTRWLRKSAAIGPYANSSWAVSAPGAFMPAGRNLTWPIPFTWPSAVCFF
;
A
#
# COMPACT_ATOMS: atom_id res chain seq x y z
N MET A 1 39.57 51.92 24.28
CA MET A 1 38.28 51.31 24.67
C MET A 1 38.28 49.90 24.10
N SER A 2 38.45 48.88 24.93
CA SER A 2 38.50 47.49 24.48
C SER A 2 37.07 46.96 24.34
N PRO A 3 36.69 46.29 23.23
CA PRO A 3 35.35 45.76 23.09
C PRO A 3 35.15 44.61 24.10
N GLY A 4 34.03 44.67 24.82
CA GLY A 4 33.67 43.64 25.81
C GLY A 4 33.41 42.27 25.17
N PRO A 5 33.49 41.18 25.95
CA PRO A 5 33.32 39.82 25.44
C PRO A 5 31.93 39.62 24.85
N GLN A 6 31.90 39.06 23.63
CA GLN A 6 30.68 38.67 22.94
C GLN A 6 30.03 37.47 23.65
N PRO A 7 28.69 37.45 23.84
CA PRO A 7 28.01 36.33 24.47
C PRO A 7 28.08 35.06 23.61
N LEU A 8 28.25 33.91 24.28
CA LEU A 8 28.34 32.61 23.63
C LEU A 8 27.02 32.25 22.91
N PRO A 9 27.08 31.57 21.76
CA PRO A 9 25.88 31.13 21.04
C PRO A 9 25.06 30.15 21.89
N GLN A 10 23.75 30.40 22.02
CA GLN A 10 22.83 29.46 22.66
C GLN A 10 22.56 28.27 21.74
N PRO A 11 22.41 27.04 22.28
CA PRO A 11 22.07 25.88 21.47
C PRO A 11 20.68 26.06 20.85
N ALA A 12 20.57 25.87 19.54
CA ALA A 12 19.30 25.93 18.83
C ALA A 12 18.37 24.82 19.32
N LEU A 13 17.18 25.19 19.80
CA LEU A 13 16.10 24.25 20.08
C LEU A 13 15.77 23.50 18.77
N ALA A 14 15.90 22.17 18.77
CA ALA A 14 15.53 21.35 17.65
C ALA A 14 14.05 21.57 17.32
N SER A 15 13.76 22.01 16.09
CA SER A 15 12.39 22.14 15.60
C SER A 15 11.70 20.78 15.66
N ALA A 16 10.66 20.67 16.48
CA ALA A 16 9.83 19.47 16.53
C ALA A 16 9.16 19.28 15.17
N ARG A 17 9.68 18.33 14.39
CA ARG A 17 9.09 17.97 13.09
C ARG A 17 7.66 17.48 13.33
N ALA A 18 6.70 18.08 12.62
CA ALA A 18 5.32 17.63 12.67
C ALA A 18 5.25 16.11 12.45
N PRO A 19 4.39 15.38 13.18
CA PRO A 19 4.28 13.94 13.03
C PRO A 19 4.03 13.60 11.57
N PRO A 20 4.69 12.57 11.03
CA PRO A 20 4.31 12.03 9.74
C PRO A 20 2.81 11.73 9.76
N THR A 21 2.09 12.21 8.74
CA THR A 21 0.63 12.08 8.68
C THR A 21 0.16 10.64 8.44
N GLU A 22 1.02 9.79 7.89
CA GLU A 22 0.64 8.43 7.47
C GLU A 22 1.22 7.38 8.43
N LEU A 23 0.34 6.56 9.01
CA LEU A 23 0.74 5.48 9.92
C LEU A 23 1.22 4.23 9.18
N LEU A 24 0.68 4.02 7.98
CA LEU A 24 0.88 2.85 7.15
C LEU A 24 1.57 3.23 5.83
N PRO A 25 2.41 2.35 5.28
CA PRO A 25 2.81 2.42 3.88
C PRO A 25 1.61 2.47 2.93
N SER A 26 1.78 3.11 1.77
CA SER A 26 0.73 3.38 0.78
C SER A 26 0.06 2.12 0.21
N PHE A 27 0.75 0.98 0.25
CA PHE A 27 0.19 -0.30 -0.23
C PHE A 27 -0.77 -0.96 0.76
N PHE A 28 -0.84 -0.52 2.02
CA PHE A 28 -1.97 -0.86 2.90
C PHE A 28 -3.13 0.08 2.60
N ASP A 29 -4.05 -0.36 1.73
CA ASP A 29 -5.22 0.43 1.35
C ASP A 29 -6.49 -0.45 1.31
N ASP A 30 -7.62 0.18 1.01
CA ASP A 30 -8.88 -0.52 0.76
C ASP A 30 -8.71 -1.61 -0.31
N ASN A 31 -9.55 -2.65 -0.24
CA ASN A 31 -9.54 -3.80 -1.16
C ASN A 31 -8.28 -4.69 -1.11
N MET A 32 -7.37 -4.49 -0.17
CA MET A 32 -6.19 -5.36 -0.06
C MET A 32 -6.50 -6.78 0.39
N VAL A 33 -5.54 -7.68 0.19
CA VAL A 33 -5.53 -9.03 0.75
C VAL A 33 -4.35 -9.20 1.71
N LEU A 34 -4.62 -9.81 2.86
CA LEU A 34 -3.64 -10.26 3.83
C LEU A 34 -3.58 -11.79 3.83
N GLN A 35 -2.43 -12.34 4.22
CA GLN A 35 -2.25 -13.78 4.28
C GLN A 35 -3.18 -14.41 5.32
N ARG A 36 -3.90 -15.46 4.92
CA ARG A 36 -4.75 -16.28 5.81
C ARG A 36 -3.93 -17.30 6.61
N GLY A 37 -4.59 -17.84 7.63
CA GLY A 37 -4.11 -18.92 8.47
C GLY A 37 -3.70 -20.18 7.69
N PRO A 38 -2.76 -20.99 8.23
CA PRO A 38 -2.25 -20.93 9.61
C PRO A 38 -1.18 -19.86 9.87
N GLN A 39 -0.75 -19.13 8.84
CA GLN A 39 0.16 -17.99 8.99
C GLN A 39 -0.56 -16.77 9.56
N SER A 40 0.21 -15.92 10.25
CA SER A 40 -0.27 -14.64 10.78
C SER A 40 0.10 -13.49 9.85
N ALA A 41 -0.87 -12.65 9.51
CA ALA A 41 -0.61 -11.40 8.81
C ALA A 41 0.06 -10.38 9.75
N VAL A 42 0.95 -9.55 9.19
CA VAL A 42 1.65 -8.49 9.92
C VAL A 42 1.23 -7.14 9.36
N ILE A 43 0.79 -6.24 10.24
CA ILE A 43 0.50 -4.84 9.90
C ILE A 43 1.60 -3.99 10.52
N PHE A 44 2.21 -3.11 9.71
CA PHE A 44 3.38 -2.36 10.14
C PHE A 44 3.46 -0.98 9.50
N GLY A 45 4.32 -0.15 10.08
CA GLY A 45 4.64 1.17 9.54
C GLY A 45 5.94 1.73 10.09
N PHE A 46 6.33 2.91 9.58
CA PHE A 46 7.64 3.53 9.81
C PHE A 46 7.58 5.00 10.25
N SER A 47 6.40 5.47 10.63
CA SER A 47 6.06 6.90 10.71
C SER A 47 5.29 7.29 11.99
N ALA A 48 5.36 6.45 13.02
CA ALA A 48 4.87 6.77 14.35
C ALA A 48 5.91 7.59 15.14
N GLN A 49 5.46 8.34 16.15
CA GLN A 49 6.35 9.03 17.08
C GLN A 49 7.05 8.01 17.97
N PRO A 50 8.35 8.17 18.30
CA PRO A 50 9.02 7.29 19.25
C PRO A 50 8.25 7.13 20.57
N GLY A 51 8.04 5.88 21.00
CA GLY A 51 7.29 5.55 22.22
C GLY A 51 5.77 5.67 22.10
N GLU A 52 5.24 6.03 20.93
CA GLU A 52 3.80 6.14 20.71
C GLU A 52 3.14 4.77 20.63
N LYS A 53 1.97 4.64 21.27
CA LYS A 53 1.12 3.47 21.16
C LYS A 53 0.35 3.50 19.85
N VAL A 54 0.58 2.49 19.01
CA VAL A 54 -0.21 2.21 17.82
C VAL A 54 -1.20 1.09 18.15
N THR A 55 -2.46 1.28 17.78
CA THR A 55 -3.55 0.31 17.99
C THR A 55 -4.09 -0.13 16.65
N VAL A 56 -4.26 -1.43 16.48
CA VAL A 56 -4.92 -2.05 15.32
C VAL A 56 -6.14 -2.78 15.83
N ALA A 57 -7.30 -2.53 15.22
CA ALA A 57 -8.57 -3.13 15.61
C ALA A 57 -9.26 -3.74 14.39
N MET A 58 -9.85 -4.93 14.59
CA MET A 58 -10.56 -5.69 13.56
C MET A 58 -11.53 -6.65 14.25
N LYS A 59 -12.80 -6.71 13.80
CA LYS A 59 -13.81 -7.65 14.34
C LYS A 59 -13.96 -7.66 15.88
N GLY A 60 -13.72 -6.53 16.54
CA GLY A 60 -13.75 -6.42 18.01
C GLY A 60 -12.48 -6.86 18.72
N GLU A 61 -11.52 -7.45 18.00
CA GLU A 61 -10.18 -7.76 18.49
C GLU A 61 -9.28 -6.52 18.36
N VAL A 62 -8.33 -6.41 19.29
CA VAL A 62 -7.44 -5.26 19.41
C VAL A 62 -6.00 -5.72 19.66
N TRP A 63 -5.09 -5.31 18.79
CA TRP A 63 -3.64 -5.50 18.94
C TRP A 63 -2.97 -4.14 19.12
N THR A 64 -1.87 -4.12 19.86
CA THR A 64 -1.14 -2.86 20.13
C THR A 64 0.36 -3.06 19.99
N SER A 65 1.05 -2.02 19.51
CA SER A 65 2.50 -1.94 19.45
C SER A 65 2.96 -0.60 20.01
N ILE A 66 4.16 -0.56 20.58
CA ILE A 66 4.85 0.70 20.88
C ILE A 66 5.85 0.97 19.76
N ALA A 67 5.84 2.18 19.22
CA ALA A 67 6.77 2.57 18.16
C ALA A 67 8.19 2.69 18.69
N ALA A 68 9.15 2.11 17.95
CA ALA A 68 10.57 2.19 18.25
C ALA A 68 11.10 3.63 18.08
N ALA A 69 12.35 3.86 18.51
CA ALA A 69 13.04 5.15 18.31
C ALA A 69 13.13 5.58 16.84
N SER A 70 13.10 4.62 15.90
CA SER A 70 13.06 4.86 14.46
C SER A 70 11.69 5.26 13.91
N GLY A 71 10.64 5.25 14.74
CA GLY A 71 9.24 5.37 14.34
C GLY A 71 8.64 4.10 13.73
N SER A 72 9.41 3.00 13.70
CA SER A 72 8.95 1.69 13.21
C SER A 72 8.05 1.01 14.25
N TRP A 73 6.99 0.35 13.77
CA TRP A 73 6.08 -0.43 14.60
C TRP A 73 5.48 -1.57 13.79
N SER A 74 5.02 -2.62 14.46
CA SER A 74 4.33 -3.74 13.82
C SER A 74 3.46 -4.48 14.82
N VAL A 75 2.32 -4.99 14.35
CA VAL A 75 1.50 -5.95 15.08
C VAL A 75 1.38 -7.22 14.25
N VAL A 76 1.40 -8.36 14.94
CA VAL A 76 1.12 -9.67 14.35
C VAL A 76 -0.32 -9.99 14.72
N LEU A 77 -1.17 -10.19 13.71
CA LEU A 77 -2.56 -10.55 13.92
C LEU A 77 -2.67 -12.04 14.25
N ASP A 78 -3.71 -12.43 14.98
CA ASP A 78 -4.06 -13.83 15.12
C ASP A 78 -4.43 -14.43 13.74
N PRO A 79 -4.03 -15.68 13.44
CA PRO A 79 -4.33 -16.31 12.16
C PRO A 79 -5.82 -16.24 11.82
N GLN A 80 -6.15 -15.68 10.67
CA GLN A 80 -7.54 -15.53 10.23
C GLN A 80 -7.91 -16.62 9.22
N LEU A 81 -9.12 -17.15 9.31
CA LEU A 81 -9.68 -17.96 8.23
C LEU A 81 -9.88 -17.11 6.97
N ALA A 82 -9.99 -17.78 5.82
CA ALA A 82 -10.30 -17.09 4.56
C ALA A 82 -11.62 -16.31 4.69
N THR A 83 -11.59 -15.02 4.37
CA THR A 83 -12.75 -14.13 4.49
C THR A 83 -12.55 -12.89 3.63
N VAL A 84 -13.64 -12.20 3.30
CA VAL A 84 -13.63 -10.91 2.60
C VAL A 84 -14.47 -9.89 3.35
N GLY A 85 -14.40 -8.61 2.96
CA GLY A 85 -15.25 -7.57 3.53
C GLY A 85 -14.87 -7.09 4.93
N VAL A 86 -13.65 -7.39 5.42
CA VAL A 86 -13.23 -7.01 6.76
C VAL A 86 -12.81 -5.54 6.82
N THR A 87 -13.16 -4.84 7.90
CA THR A 87 -12.64 -3.51 8.19
C THR A 87 -11.53 -3.60 9.23
N ILE A 88 -10.39 -2.97 8.93
CA ILE A 88 -9.27 -2.82 9.86
C ILE A 88 -9.10 -1.33 10.16
N THR A 89 -8.94 -0.99 11.43
CA THR A 89 -8.68 0.37 11.87
C THR A 89 -7.31 0.44 12.53
N VAL A 90 -6.48 1.38 12.09
CA VAL A 90 -5.16 1.66 12.66
C VAL A 90 -5.18 3.08 13.23
N SER A 91 -4.82 3.23 14.49
CA SER A 91 -4.79 4.52 15.18
C SER A 91 -3.53 4.72 16.00
N ALA A 92 -3.09 5.97 16.10
CA ALA A 92 -2.01 6.41 17.00
C ALA A 92 -2.19 7.90 17.31
N GLY A 93 -2.41 8.22 18.58
CA GLY A 93 -2.79 9.57 18.99
C GLY A 93 -4.08 10.03 18.31
N THR A 94 -4.02 11.15 17.58
CA THR A 94 -5.16 11.70 16.81
C THR A 94 -5.24 11.17 15.37
N ARG A 95 -4.28 10.35 14.93
CA ARG A 95 -4.26 9.79 13.57
C ARG A 95 -5.09 8.50 13.52
N LEU A 96 -5.87 8.36 12.46
CA LEU A 96 -6.75 7.24 12.20
C LEU A 96 -6.72 6.88 10.70
N LYS A 97 -6.48 5.61 10.38
CA LYS A 97 -6.62 5.06 9.02
C LYS A 97 -7.54 3.86 9.09
N MET A 98 -8.60 3.90 8.30
CA MET A 98 -9.52 2.79 8.11
C MET A 98 -9.21 2.13 6.76
N LEU A 99 -9.10 0.80 6.76
CA LEU A 99 -8.95 -0.04 5.59
C LEU A 99 -10.24 -0.82 5.42
N SER A 100 -10.89 -0.64 4.28
CA SER A 100 -12.22 -1.20 4.00
C SER A 100 -12.10 -2.36 3.01
N ASN A 101 -13.02 -3.31 3.11
CA ASN A 101 -13.08 -4.49 2.25
C ASN A 101 -11.72 -5.24 2.19
N VAL A 102 -11.09 -5.46 3.34
CA VAL A 102 -9.87 -6.28 3.43
C VAL A 102 -10.25 -7.76 3.34
N ALA A 103 -9.50 -8.52 2.54
CA ALA A 103 -9.58 -9.97 2.49
C ALA A 103 -8.47 -10.62 3.31
N PHE A 104 -8.75 -11.80 3.86
CA PHE A 104 -7.74 -12.77 4.28
C PHE A 104 -7.79 -13.94 3.30
N GLY A 105 -6.69 -14.18 2.59
CA GLY A 105 -6.59 -15.16 1.50
C GLY A 105 -5.15 -15.60 1.29
N ASP A 106 -4.89 -16.32 0.21
CA ASP A 106 -3.53 -16.64 -0.19
C ASP A 106 -2.92 -15.47 -0.95
N VAL A 107 -1.73 -15.03 -0.52
CA VAL A 107 -1.05 -13.88 -1.10
C VAL A 107 0.12 -14.36 -1.95
N PHE A 108 0.07 -14.04 -3.25
CA PHE A 108 1.10 -14.44 -4.20
C PHE A 108 1.93 -13.25 -4.65
N LEU A 109 3.25 -13.45 -4.70
CA LEU A 109 4.15 -12.55 -5.42
C LEU A 109 4.31 -13.08 -6.84
N CYS A 110 3.71 -12.39 -7.79
CA CYS A 110 3.80 -12.78 -9.19
C CYS A 110 5.02 -12.08 -9.84
N SER A 111 5.89 -12.85 -10.47
CA SER A 111 7.14 -12.41 -11.09
C SER A 111 7.44 -13.26 -12.32
N GLY A 112 8.12 -12.70 -13.33
CA GLY A 112 8.46 -13.45 -14.54
C GLY A 112 9.05 -12.58 -15.65
N GLN A 113 9.00 -13.11 -16.88
CA GLN A 113 9.45 -12.40 -18.09
C GLN A 113 8.57 -11.19 -18.43
N SER A 114 9.05 -10.32 -19.33
CA SER A 114 8.45 -9.01 -19.61
C SER A 114 6.98 -9.05 -20.08
N ASN A 115 6.53 -10.15 -20.68
CA ASN A 115 5.13 -10.34 -21.07
C ASN A 115 4.18 -10.57 -19.88
N MET A 116 4.68 -10.95 -18.70
CA MET A 116 3.87 -11.07 -17.47
C MET A 116 3.43 -9.71 -16.93
N ALA A 117 4.13 -8.63 -17.31
CA ALA A 117 3.70 -7.28 -16.99
C ALA A 117 2.60 -6.79 -17.93
N PHE A 118 2.27 -7.51 -19.01
CA PHE A 118 1.22 -7.08 -19.93
C PHE A 118 -0.14 -7.14 -19.25
N SER A 119 -0.98 -6.17 -19.56
CA SER A 119 -2.33 -6.15 -19.02
C SER A 119 -3.21 -7.22 -19.67
N VAL A 120 -4.23 -7.71 -18.96
CA VAL A 120 -5.12 -8.79 -19.46
C VAL A 120 -5.77 -8.46 -20.80
N ASN A 121 -6.03 -7.18 -21.11
CA ASN A 121 -6.53 -6.75 -22.42
C ASN A 121 -5.56 -6.96 -23.60
N LEU A 122 -4.29 -7.28 -23.32
CA LEU A 122 -3.26 -7.65 -24.30
C LEU A 122 -3.03 -9.17 -24.36
N ALA A 123 -3.73 -9.96 -23.53
CA ALA A 123 -3.61 -11.41 -23.51
C ALA A 123 -4.37 -12.06 -24.67
N PHE A 124 -3.98 -13.28 -25.03
CA PHE A 124 -4.81 -14.12 -25.90
C PHE A 124 -6.18 -14.35 -25.25
N ASN A 125 -7.25 -14.32 -26.06
CA ASN A 125 -8.64 -14.44 -25.59
C ASN A 125 -9.08 -13.38 -24.55
N ALA A 126 -8.43 -12.21 -24.52
CA ALA A 126 -8.71 -11.13 -23.56
C ALA A 126 -10.20 -10.86 -23.31
N THR A 127 -11.04 -10.80 -24.34
CA THR A 127 -12.48 -10.56 -24.17
C THR A 127 -13.17 -11.64 -23.32
N ALA A 128 -12.84 -12.91 -23.54
CA ALA A 128 -13.39 -14.03 -22.78
C ALA A 128 -12.84 -14.02 -21.34
N GLU A 129 -11.53 -13.84 -21.16
CA GLU A 129 -10.89 -13.77 -19.82
C GLU A 129 -11.42 -12.59 -18.99
N ILE A 130 -11.57 -11.41 -19.61
CA ILE A 130 -12.15 -10.24 -18.94
C ILE A 130 -13.60 -10.49 -18.56
N SER A 131 -14.39 -11.15 -19.42
CA SER A 131 -15.76 -11.51 -19.10
C SER A 131 -15.83 -12.53 -17.96
N ASP A 132 -14.97 -13.56 -17.98
CA ASP A 132 -14.94 -14.61 -16.97
C ASP A 132 -14.41 -14.13 -15.63
N SER A 133 -13.70 -12.99 -15.58
CA SER A 133 -13.25 -12.41 -14.31
C SER A 133 -14.38 -12.15 -13.31
N ALA A 134 -15.62 -11.98 -13.77
CA ALA A 134 -16.81 -11.88 -12.92
C ALA A 134 -17.07 -13.15 -12.10
N SER A 135 -16.60 -14.32 -12.56
CA SER A 135 -16.67 -15.61 -11.87
C SER A 135 -15.70 -15.71 -10.69
N TYR A 136 -14.75 -14.77 -10.56
CA TYR A 136 -13.71 -14.79 -9.52
C TYR A 136 -13.71 -13.48 -8.72
N PRO A 137 -14.79 -13.09 -8.04
CA PRO A 137 -14.99 -11.74 -7.50
C PRO A 137 -14.07 -11.34 -6.34
N ASP A 138 -13.18 -12.24 -5.89
CA ASP A 138 -12.29 -12.01 -4.75
C ASP A 138 -10.79 -11.99 -5.10
N ILE A 139 -10.44 -12.13 -6.38
CA ILE A 139 -9.05 -11.94 -6.83
C ILE A 139 -8.70 -10.46 -6.66
N ARG A 140 -7.61 -10.20 -5.95
CA ARG A 140 -7.15 -8.86 -5.62
C ARG A 140 -5.77 -8.62 -6.20
N MET A 141 -5.61 -7.49 -6.86
CA MET A 141 -4.39 -7.18 -7.61
C MET A 141 -3.83 -5.85 -7.14
N PHE A 142 -2.52 -5.85 -6.94
CA PHE A 142 -1.74 -4.66 -6.64
C PHE A 142 -0.52 -4.64 -7.57
N THR A 143 -0.16 -3.46 -8.07
CA THR A 143 0.96 -3.29 -8.99
C THR A 143 1.74 -2.07 -8.54
N ALA A 144 2.98 -2.30 -8.13
CA ALA A 144 3.93 -1.24 -7.80
C ALA A 144 4.53 -0.66 -9.09
N ALA A 145 4.91 0.62 -9.07
CA ALA A 145 5.62 1.19 -10.21
C ALA A 145 7.03 0.58 -10.31
N THR A 146 7.52 0.43 -11.54
CA THR A 146 8.91 0.07 -11.78
C THR A 146 9.80 1.25 -11.41
N ALA A 147 10.54 1.10 -10.31
CA ALA A 147 11.48 2.12 -9.85
C ALA A 147 12.79 1.48 -9.39
N GLY A 148 13.91 1.93 -9.97
CA GLY A 148 15.24 1.55 -9.51
C GLY A 148 15.63 2.35 -8.28
N VAL A 149 15.83 1.67 -7.15
CA VAL A 149 16.30 2.29 -5.90
C VAL A 149 17.64 1.70 -5.50
N LYS A 150 18.54 2.54 -4.96
CA LYS A 150 19.88 2.12 -4.52
C LYS A 150 19.89 1.55 -3.09
N THR A 151 18.80 1.77 -2.34
CA THR A 151 18.61 1.30 -0.97
C THR A 151 17.18 0.82 -0.81
N PRO A 152 16.90 -0.09 0.16
CA PRO A 152 15.53 -0.54 0.41
C PRO A 152 14.59 0.64 0.70
N ALA A 153 13.53 0.74 -0.11
CA ALA A 153 12.49 1.74 0.10
C ALA A 153 11.52 1.25 1.19
N LYS A 154 11.01 2.19 1.99
CA LYS A 154 10.00 1.91 3.04
C LYS A 154 8.57 1.84 2.50
N ASP A 155 8.37 2.28 1.26
CA ASP A 155 7.08 2.31 0.60
C ASP A 155 7.25 2.12 -0.91
N VAL A 156 6.16 1.79 -1.59
CA VAL A 156 6.10 1.69 -3.04
C VAL A 156 6.20 3.08 -3.66
N ILE A 157 7.02 3.19 -4.71
CA ILE A 157 7.06 4.40 -5.52
C ILE A 157 5.83 4.34 -6.44
N ALA A 158 4.96 5.35 -6.39
CA ALA A 158 3.85 5.47 -7.32
C ALA A 158 4.34 5.90 -8.72
N PHE A 159 3.61 5.53 -9.78
CA PHE A 159 3.96 5.87 -11.16
C PHE A 159 3.77 7.38 -11.39
N GLN A 160 4.83 8.17 -11.22
CA GLN A 160 4.79 9.63 -11.37
C GLN A 160 5.16 10.03 -12.79
N ARG A 161 4.18 10.26 -13.67
CA ARG A 161 4.45 11.06 -14.88
C ARG A 161 4.20 12.55 -14.74
N THR A 162 3.52 13.00 -13.70
CA THR A 162 3.45 14.44 -13.37
C THR A 162 3.18 14.63 -11.88
N ARG A 163 4.10 15.36 -11.25
CA ARG A 163 3.94 16.23 -10.07
C ARG A 163 2.58 16.14 -9.35
N TRP A 164 2.61 15.57 -8.14
CA TRP A 164 1.57 15.62 -7.10
C TRP A 164 0.15 15.16 -7.51
N LEU A 165 -0.08 13.85 -7.52
CA LEU A 165 -1.41 13.33 -7.20
C LEU A 165 -1.25 12.20 -6.18
N ARG A 166 -1.53 12.51 -4.90
CA ARG A 166 -2.17 11.53 -4.00
C ARG A 166 -3.48 11.12 -4.68
N LYS A 167 -3.97 9.88 -4.46
CA LYS A 167 -5.30 9.37 -4.84
C LYS A 167 -6.27 10.52 -5.10
N SER A 168 -6.36 10.98 -6.35
CA SER A 168 -7.22 12.09 -6.74
C SER A 168 -8.44 11.47 -7.39
N ALA A 169 -9.61 12.08 -7.20
CA ALA A 169 -10.87 11.59 -7.77
C ALA A 169 -10.86 11.48 -9.31
N ALA A 170 -9.82 12.00 -9.98
CA ALA A 170 -9.59 11.89 -11.43
C ALA A 170 -8.90 10.58 -11.84
N ILE A 171 -8.35 9.82 -10.88
CA ILE A 171 -7.75 8.51 -11.11
C ILE A 171 -8.83 7.48 -10.81
N GLY A 172 -9.28 6.74 -11.83
CA GLY A 172 -10.29 5.68 -11.66
C GLY A 172 -9.86 4.61 -10.64
N PRO A 173 -10.78 3.74 -10.17
CA PRO A 173 -10.52 2.75 -9.11
C PRO A 173 -9.41 1.73 -9.42
N TYR A 174 -8.89 1.73 -10.65
CA TYR A 174 -7.92 0.78 -11.18
C TYR A 174 -6.63 1.49 -11.59
N ALA A 175 -5.93 2.05 -10.61
CA ALA A 175 -4.69 2.79 -10.80
C ALA A 175 -3.47 2.00 -10.35
N ASN A 176 -2.34 2.22 -11.02
CA ASN A 176 -1.03 1.76 -10.54
C ASN A 176 -0.78 2.38 -9.15
N SER A 177 -0.63 1.55 -8.11
CA SER A 177 -0.58 1.88 -6.65
C SER A 177 -1.89 1.85 -5.85
N SER A 178 -3.00 1.32 -6.38
CA SER A 178 -4.19 0.97 -5.58
C SER A 178 -4.48 -0.53 -5.68
N TRP A 179 -5.31 -1.07 -4.78
CA TRP A 179 -5.79 -2.43 -4.94
C TRP A 179 -7.06 -2.45 -5.78
N ALA A 180 -7.10 -3.39 -6.72
CA ALA A 180 -8.31 -3.73 -7.43
C ALA A 180 -8.89 -5.05 -6.97
N VAL A 181 -10.20 -5.14 -7.08
CA VAL A 181 -10.95 -6.40 -7.06
C VAL A 181 -11.28 -6.76 -8.50
N SER A 182 -11.08 -8.03 -8.85
CA SER A 182 -11.42 -8.61 -10.14
C SER A 182 -12.88 -8.31 -10.52
N ALA A 183 -13.01 -7.71 -11.69
CA ALA A 183 -14.27 -7.47 -12.36
C ALA A 183 -13.93 -7.16 -13.82
N PRO A 184 -14.88 -7.31 -14.77
CA PRO A 184 -14.62 -6.94 -16.16
C PRO A 184 -14.11 -5.50 -16.31
N GLY A 185 -14.61 -4.58 -15.48
CA GLY A 185 -14.18 -3.18 -15.45
C GLY A 185 -12.75 -2.96 -14.90
N ALA A 186 -12.17 -3.91 -14.17
CA ALA A 186 -10.81 -3.81 -13.65
C ALA A 186 -9.74 -3.86 -14.74
N PHE A 187 -10.03 -4.52 -15.86
CA PHE A 187 -9.09 -4.79 -16.94
C PHE A 187 -9.24 -3.88 -18.17
N MET A 188 -10.17 -2.93 -18.12
CA MET A 188 -10.40 -1.98 -19.21
C MET A 188 -9.51 -0.74 -19.06
N PRO A 189 -8.81 -0.27 -20.11
CA PRO A 189 -7.88 0.83 -19.97
C PRO A 189 -8.59 2.13 -19.57
N ALA A 190 -8.14 2.74 -18.47
CA ALA A 190 -8.43 4.13 -18.17
C ALA A 190 -7.71 5.03 -19.20
N GLY A 191 -8.38 5.32 -20.32
CA GLY A 191 -8.10 6.47 -21.20
C GLY A 191 -6.68 6.64 -21.77
N ARG A 192 -6.59 6.42 -23.09
CA ARG A 192 -5.64 7.01 -24.08
C ARG A 192 -4.15 6.59 -24.05
N ASN A 193 -3.71 6.20 -25.24
CA ASN A 193 -2.34 5.97 -25.73
C ASN A 193 -1.53 4.86 -25.05
N LEU A 194 -1.45 3.72 -25.75
CA LEU A 194 -0.56 2.58 -25.52
C LEU A 194 0.91 2.91 -25.85
N THR A 195 1.42 4.07 -25.44
CA THR A 195 2.84 4.42 -25.65
C THR A 195 3.66 4.00 -24.44
N TRP A 196 4.80 3.36 -24.70
CA TRP A 196 5.70 2.89 -23.65
C TRP A 196 6.14 4.05 -22.72
N PRO A 197 6.19 3.83 -21.40
CA PRO A 197 5.72 2.65 -20.66
C PRO A 197 4.18 2.58 -20.60
N ILE A 198 3.65 1.37 -20.83
CA ILE A 198 2.21 1.09 -20.84
C ILE A 198 1.62 1.52 -19.48
N PRO A 199 0.62 2.41 -19.45
CA PRO A 199 -0.09 2.70 -18.21
C PRO A 199 -0.92 1.46 -17.86
N PHE A 200 -0.41 0.60 -16.96
CA PHE A 200 -1.06 -0.68 -16.65
C PHE A 200 -2.51 -0.49 -16.16
N THR A 201 -3.32 -1.54 -16.34
CA THR A 201 -4.57 -1.70 -15.59
C THR A 201 -4.48 -2.90 -14.65
N TRP A 202 -4.20 -4.16 -15.05
CA TRP A 202 -3.66 -5.23 -14.16
C TRP A 202 -2.97 -6.35 -14.96
N PRO A 203 -1.88 -6.96 -14.46
CA PRO A 203 -1.05 -7.90 -15.23
C PRO A 203 -1.72 -9.26 -15.48
N SER A 204 -1.46 -9.86 -16.64
CA SER A 204 -1.67 -11.28 -16.94
C SER A 204 -0.50 -12.09 -16.36
N ALA A 205 -0.40 -12.17 -15.04
CA ALA A 205 0.73 -12.84 -14.39
C ALA A 205 0.44 -14.33 -14.13
N VAL A 206 1.45 -15.18 -14.32
CA VAL A 206 1.53 -16.50 -13.69
C VAL A 206 2.13 -16.29 -12.31
N CYS A 207 1.41 -16.69 -11.27
CA CYS A 207 1.89 -16.64 -9.90
C CYS A 207 2.45 -18.02 -9.55
N PHE A 208 3.67 -18.06 -8.99
CA PHE A 208 4.28 -19.30 -8.54
C PHE A 208 3.75 -19.66 -7.13
N PHE A 209 3.50 -20.95 -6.92
CA PHE A 209 2.95 -21.54 -5.69
C PHE A 209 4.04 -22.21 -4.87
#